data_AF-A0A843DXW5-F1
#
_entry.id   AF-A0A843DXW5-F1
#
_cell.length_a   1.000
_cell.length_b   1.000
_cell.length_c   1.000
_cell.angle_alpha   90.00
_cell.angle_beta   90.00
_cell.angle_gamma   90.00
#
_symmetry.space_group_name_H-M   'P 1'
#
loop_
_entity.id
_entity.type
_entity.pdbx_description
1 polymer ?
#
loop_
_entity_poly.entity_id
_entity_poly.type
_entity_poly.pdbx_seq_one_letter_code
_entity_poly.pdbx_strand_id
1 'polypeptide(L)'
;IGSMNPEEGTLRPQLMDRFGMCVEISTESDPNIKIEVIKRRLAFDADPAGFMAECLKETNDLRERIAKAKALVNKVKVTDKVLLAIAMVSVHYKMEGHRADIAMIRAAKANAALEGREEITFKDISTTAPLILRHRIKSGPFEEASFRQSELDNVLRGYI
;
A
#
# COMPACT_ATOMS: atom_id res chain seq x y z
N ILE A 1 -11.81 -7.66 -3.24
CA ILE A 1 -11.69 -6.51 -2.30
C ILE A 1 -12.75 -6.73 -1.24
N GLY A 2 -12.40 -6.64 0.05
CA GLY A 2 -13.34 -6.71 1.16
C GLY A 2 -13.30 -5.39 1.93
N SER A 3 -14.42 -5.01 2.54
CA SER A 3 -14.50 -3.89 3.48
C SER A 3 -14.89 -4.44 4.85
N MET A 4 -14.44 -3.80 5.91
CA MET A 4 -14.69 -4.19 7.29
C MET A 4 -15.04 -2.93 8.08
N ASN A 5 -16.10 -3.01 8.88
CA ASN A 5 -16.38 -2.02 9.91
C ASN A 5 -15.79 -2.50 11.24
N PRO A 6 -14.80 -1.80 11.83
CA PRO A 6 -14.24 -2.18 13.13
C PRO A 6 -15.29 -2.25 14.25
N GLU A 7 -16.37 -1.49 14.15
CA GLU A 7 -17.47 -1.48 15.12
C GLU A 7 -18.26 -2.81 15.14
N GLU A 8 -18.21 -3.59 14.06
CA GLU A 8 -18.89 -4.89 13.95
C GLU A 8 -18.05 -6.05 14.52
N GLY A 9 -16.89 -5.74 15.09
CA GLY A 9 -15.97 -6.71 15.71
C GLY A 9 -14.73 -6.99 14.86
N THR A 10 -13.75 -7.68 15.44
CA THR A 10 -12.46 -7.95 14.79
C THR A 10 -12.47 -9.25 13.98
N LEU A 11 -11.86 -9.22 12.79
CA LEU A 11 -11.66 -10.43 11.99
C LEU A 11 -10.67 -11.36 12.70
N ARG A 12 -10.96 -12.66 12.65
CA ARG A 12 -10.04 -13.68 13.21
C ARG A 12 -8.66 -13.55 12.53
N PRO A 13 -7.55 -13.63 13.28
CA PRO A 13 -6.20 -13.47 12.72
C PRO A 13 -5.90 -14.39 11.52
N GLN A 14 -6.45 -15.62 11.51
CA GLN A 14 -6.25 -16.57 10.40
C GLN A 14 -6.89 -16.12 9.07
N LEU A 15 -7.93 -15.26 9.14
CA LEU A 15 -8.55 -14.65 7.96
C LEU A 15 -7.79 -13.41 7.53
N MET A 16 -7.37 -12.57 8.49
CA MET A 16 -6.56 -11.38 8.21
C MET A 16 -5.24 -11.72 7.51
N ASP A 17 -4.60 -12.81 7.91
CA ASP A 17 -3.36 -13.31 7.27
C ASP A 17 -3.53 -13.65 5.78
N ARG A 18 -4.77 -13.96 5.33
CA ARG A 18 -5.04 -14.29 3.93
C ARG A 18 -5.19 -13.05 3.03
N PHE A 19 -5.35 -11.86 3.61
CA PHE A 19 -5.34 -10.62 2.85
C PHE A 19 -3.90 -10.21 2.52
N GLY A 20 -3.62 -10.06 1.22
CA GLY A 20 -2.30 -9.67 0.73
C GLY A 20 -1.93 -8.24 1.16
N MET A 21 -2.90 -7.33 1.12
CA MET A 21 -2.76 -5.93 1.54
C MET A 21 -3.98 -5.51 2.35
N CYS A 22 -3.77 -4.64 3.32
CA CYS A 22 -4.79 -3.94 4.07
C CYS A 22 -4.51 -2.44 4.03
N VAL A 23 -5.56 -1.63 3.84
CA VAL A 23 -5.48 -0.17 3.88
C VAL A 23 -6.53 0.34 4.84
N GLU A 24 -6.12 1.25 5.71
CA GLU A 24 -7.01 1.95 6.62
C GLU A 24 -7.44 3.26 5.97
N ILE A 25 -8.73 3.53 5.96
CA ILE A 25 -9.30 4.76 5.40
C ILE A 25 -9.73 5.63 6.59
N SER A 26 -9.05 6.75 6.77
CA SER A 26 -9.39 7.76 7.76
C SER A 26 -10.21 8.88 7.13
N THR A 27 -11.16 9.43 7.86
CA THR A 27 -11.87 10.64 7.45
C THR A 27 -10.89 11.82 7.43
N GLU A 28 -10.89 12.57 6.33
CA GLU A 28 -10.13 13.81 6.22
C GLU A 28 -10.53 14.79 7.34
N SER A 29 -9.58 15.51 7.92
CA SER A 29 -9.83 16.49 8.98
C SER A 29 -9.53 17.93 8.55
N ASP A 30 -8.77 18.13 7.47
CA ASP A 30 -8.52 19.47 6.90
C ASP A 30 -9.80 20.06 6.28
N PRO A 31 -10.30 21.21 6.78
CA PRO A 31 -11.47 21.88 6.23
C PRO A 31 -11.36 22.20 4.73
N ASN A 32 -10.17 22.54 4.22
CA ASN A 32 -9.98 22.90 2.82
C ASN A 32 -10.17 21.68 1.92
N ILE A 33 -9.60 20.53 2.29
CA ILE A 33 -9.76 19.28 1.55
C ILE A 33 -11.22 18.82 1.63
N LYS A 34 -11.88 18.94 2.79
CA LYS A 34 -13.33 18.65 2.93
C LYS A 34 -14.18 19.48 1.98
N ILE A 35 -13.94 20.80 1.94
CA ILE A 35 -14.66 21.71 1.04
C ILE A 35 -14.46 21.30 -0.42
N GLU A 36 -13.24 20.94 -0.82
CA GLU A 36 -12.94 20.50 -2.18
C GLU A 36 -13.70 19.20 -2.55
N VAL A 37 -13.71 18.21 -1.66
CA VAL A 37 -14.47 16.96 -1.87
C VAL A 37 -15.96 17.25 -2.06
N ILE A 38 -16.53 18.12 -1.21
CA ILE A 38 -17.94 18.51 -1.32
C ILE A 38 -18.22 19.24 -2.63
N LYS A 39 -17.37 20.20 -3.03
CA LYS A 39 -17.50 20.92 -4.31
C LYS A 39 -17.48 19.97 -5.50
N ARG A 40 -16.55 19.01 -5.54
CA ARG A 40 -16.47 18.01 -6.60
C ARG A 40 -17.72 17.12 -6.64
N ARG A 41 -18.25 16.74 -5.48
CA ARG A 41 -19.50 15.97 -5.41
C ARG A 41 -20.69 16.76 -5.98
N LEU A 42 -20.84 18.02 -5.59
CA LEU A 42 -21.91 18.89 -6.09
C LEU A 42 -21.78 19.16 -7.58
N ALA A 43 -20.57 19.35 -8.10
CA ALA A 43 -20.31 19.51 -9.53
C ALA A 43 -20.74 18.27 -10.31
N PHE A 44 -20.41 17.06 -9.81
CA PHE A 44 -20.86 15.81 -10.40
C PHE A 44 -22.38 15.65 -10.34
N ASP A 45 -23.04 16.00 -9.23
CA ASP A 45 -24.49 15.88 -9.11
C ASP A 45 -25.23 16.86 -10.04
N ALA A 46 -24.63 18.02 -10.37
CA ALA A 46 -25.19 19.02 -11.27
C ALA A 46 -25.01 18.68 -12.77
N ASP A 47 -23.83 18.23 -13.17
CA ASP A 47 -23.54 17.77 -14.52
C ASP A 47 -22.55 16.58 -14.51
N PRO A 48 -23.05 15.34 -14.43
CA PRO A 48 -22.21 14.16 -14.42
C PRO A 48 -21.34 14.03 -15.67
N ALA A 49 -21.86 14.42 -16.84
CA ALA A 49 -21.15 14.26 -18.12
C ALA A 49 -20.02 15.28 -18.25
N GLY A 50 -20.28 16.54 -17.90
CA GLY A 50 -19.26 17.60 -17.85
C GLY A 50 -18.14 17.28 -16.86
N PHE A 51 -18.48 16.87 -15.64
CA PHE A 51 -17.49 16.49 -14.63
C PHE A 51 -16.62 15.30 -15.08
N MET A 52 -17.22 14.27 -15.69
CA MET A 52 -16.47 13.15 -16.26
C MET A 52 -15.54 13.60 -17.39
N ALA A 53 -15.95 14.54 -18.24
CA ALA A 53 -15.11 15.10 -19.29
C ALA A 53 -13.91 15.87 -18.72
N GLU A 54 -14.09 16.63 -17.64
CA GLU A 54 -13.00 17.32 -16.93
C GLU A 54 -11.98 16.34 -16.34
N CYS A 55 -12.44 15.24 -15.74
CA CYS A 55 -11.57 14.20 -15.17
C CYS A 55 -10.96 13.24 -16.21
N LEU A 56 -11.40 13.30 -17.48
CA LEU A 56 -11.08 12.29 -18.48
C LEU A 56 -9.57 12.21 -18.75
N LYS A 57 -8.89 13.35 -18.82
CA LYS A 57 -7.44 13.41 -19.07
C LYS A 57 -6.67 12.69 -17.97
N GLU A 58 -6.87 13.07 -16.70
CA GLU A 58 -6.18 12.45 -15.56
C GLU A 58 -6.48 10.95 -15.45
N THR A 59 -7.73 10.57 -15.71
CA THR A 59 -8.16 9.16 -15.72
C THR A 59 -7.45 8.38 -16.83
N ASN A 60 -7.31 8.96 -18.03
CA ASN A 60 -6.61 8.35 -19.16
C ASN A 60 -5.11 8.19 -18.86
N ASP A 61 -4.47 9.22 -18.32
CA ASP A 61 -3.07 9.20 -17.93
C ASP A 61 -2.79 8.09 -16.90
N LEU A 62 -3.65 7.95 -15.89
CA LEU A 62 -3.56 6.86 -14.91
C LEU A 62 -3.77 5.49 -15.57
N ARG A 63 -4.74 5.35 -16.47
CA ARG A 63 -5.01 4.09 -17.19
C ARG A 63 -3.80 3.65 -18.00
N GLU A 64 -3.17 4.57 -18.73
CA GLU A 64 -1.96 4.29 -19.49
C GLU A 64 -0.78 3.90 -18.60
N ARG A 65 -0.58 4.60 -17.48
CA ARG A 65 0.44 4.23 -16.48
C ARG A 65 0.23 2.80 -15.97
N ILE A 66 -1.00 2.42 -15.62
CA ILE A 66 -1.33 1.06 -15.16
C ILE A 66 -1.09 0.03 -16.28
N ALA A 67 -1.46 0.33 -17.52
CA ALA A 67 -1.25 -0.57 -18.66
C ALA A 67 0.25 -0.83 -18.90
N LYS A 68 1.08 0.23 -18.90
CA LYS A 68 2.54 0.14 -19.00
C LYS A 68 3.13 -0.68 -17.84
N ALA A 69 2.67 -0.42 -16.61
CA ALA A 69 3.11 -1.16 -15.42
C ALA A 69 2.81 -2.66 -15.51
N LYS A 70 1.62 -3.04 -15.97
CA LYS A 70 1.24 -4.45 -16.18
C LYS A 70 2.13 -5.16 -17.20
N ALA A 71 2.50 -4.47 -18.28
CA ALA A 71 3.43 -5.03 -19.27
C ALA A 71 4.88 -5.12 -18.75
N LEU A 72 5.27 -4.19 -17.87
CA LEU A 72 6.62 -4.11 -17.31
C LEU A 72 6.84 -5.05 -16.12
N VAL A 73 5.81 -5.35 -15.32
CA VAL A 73 5.96 -5.99 -14.00
C VAL A 73 6.77 -7.28 -14.05
N ASN A 74 6.61 -8.11 -15.08
CA ASN A 74 7.36 -9.37 -15.17
C ASN A 74 8.86 -9.19 -15.43
N LYS A 75 9.26 -8.05 -16.00
CA LYS A 75 10.66 -7.69 -16.28
C LYS A 75 11.38 -7.11 -15.06
N VAL A 76 10.63 -6.64 -14.06
CA VAL A 76 11.23 -6.06 -12.85
C VAL A 76 12.03 -7.11 -12.09
N LYS A 77 13.31 -6.84 -11.90
CA LYS A 77 14.28 -7.72 -11.25
C LYS A 77 14.13 -7.68 -9.74
N VAL A 78 14.19 -8.87 -9.12
CA VAL A 78 14.29 -9.04 -7.67
C VAL A 78 15.71 -9.48 -7.38
N THR A 79 16.52 -8.57 -6.83
CA THR A 79 17.93 -8.84 -6.54
C THR A 79 18.09 -9.43 -5.13
N ASP A 80 19.23 -10.06 -4.85
CA ASP A 80 19.52 -10.57 -3.50
C ASP A 80 19.50 -9.47 -2.44
N LYS A 81 19.88 -8.23 -2.81
CA LYS A 81 19.78 -7.06 -1.93
C LYS A 81 18.33 -6.77 -1.52
N VAL A 82 17.38 -6.91 -2.44
CA VAL A 82 15.94 -6.74 -2.16
C VAL A 82 15.43 -7.88 -1.28
N LEU A 83 15.82 -9.12 -1.58
CA LEU A 83 15.44 -10.29 -0.78
C LEU A 83 15.94 -10.16 0.66
N LEU A 84 17.21 -9.76 0.83
CA LEU A 84 17.81 -9.53 2.14
C LEU A 84 17.06 -8.42 2.90
N ALA A 85 16.78 -7.28 2.26
CA ALA A 85 16.04 -6.18 2.88
C ALA A 85 14.65 -6.59 3.38
N ILE A 86 13.91 -7.35 2.57
CA ILE A 86 12.59 -7.83 2.95
C ILE A 86 12.68 -8.86 4.08
N ALA A 87 13.63 -9.79 4.02
CA ALA A 87 13.85 -10.76 5.10
C ALA A 87 14.18 -10.07 6.42
N MET A 88 15.00 -9.01 6.40
CA MET A 88 15.34 -8.21 7.59
C MET A 88 14.12 -7.51 8.17
N VAL A 89 13.27 -6.91 7.32
CA VAL A 89 11.99 -6.32 7.76
C VAL A 89 11.09 -7.38 8.39
N SER A 90 10.96 -8.56 7.78
CA SER A 90 10.13 -9.65 8.33
C SER A 90 10.65 -10.16 9.67
N VAL A 91 11.96 -10.32 9.83
CA VAL A 91 12.59 -10.71 11.10
C VAL A 91 12.36 -9.64 12.16
N HIS A 92 12.56 -8.36 11.82
CA HIS A 92 12.36 -7.23 12.75
C HIS A 92 10.94 -7.18 13.30
N TYR A 93 9.94 -7.32 12.42
CA TYR A 93 8.52 -7.32 12.81
C TYR A 93 8.00 -8.69 13.27
N LYS A 94 8.87 -9.70 13.44
CA LYS A 94 8.52 -11.05 13.93
C LYS A 94 7.42 -11.71 13.09
N MET A 95 7.49 -11.54 11.77
CA MET A 95 6.52 -12.15 10.84
C MET A 95 6.64 -13.68 10.85
N GLU A 96 5.50 -14.36 10.91
CA GLU A 96 5.43 -15.82 10.88
C GLU A 96 5.28 -16.33 9.43
N GLY A 97 6.17 -17.24 9.03
CA GLY A 97 6.19 -17.83 7.69
C GLY A 97 6.54 -16.83 6.58
N HIS A 98 6.38 -17.26 5.33
CA HIS A 98 6.88 -16.51 4.16
C HIS A 98 5.82 -15.67 3.42
N ARG A 99 4.60 -15.59 3.96
CA ARG A 99 3.49 -14.89 3.29
C ARG A 99 3.73 -13.39 3.22
N ALA A 100 4.21 -12.80 4.31
CA ALA A 100 4.57 -11.39 4.36
C ALA A 100 5.70 -11.07 3.38
N ASP A 101 6.76 -11.91 3.34
CA ASP A 101 7.88 -11.76 2.41
C ASP A 101 7.41 -11.72 0.95
N ILE A 102 6.66 -12.74 0.53
CA ILE A 102 6.17 -12.86 -0.84
C ILE A 102 5.24 -11.69 -1.20
N ALA A 103 4.39 -11.26 -0.27
CA ALA A 103 3.51 -10.12 -0.47
C ALA A 103 4.31 -8.82 -0.64
N MET A 104 5.31 -8.56 0.21
CA MET A 104 6.19 -7.39 0.10
C MET A 104 6.97 -7.39 -1.22
N ILE A 105 7.54 -8.53 -1.64
CA ILE A 105 8.25 -8.64 -2.93
C ILE A 105 7.31 -8.29 -4.08
N ARG A 106 6.11 -8.88 -4.13
CA ARG A 106 5.12 -8.62 -5.19
C ARG A 106 4.66 -7.16 -5.20
N ALA A 107 4.47 -6.57 -4.03
CA ALA A 107 4.05 -5.19 -3.90
C ALA A 107 5.14 -4.21 -4.35
N ALA A 108 6.36 -4.37 -3.87
CA ALA A 108 7.50 -3.54 -4.26
C ALA A 108 7.81 -3.68 -5.77
N LYS A 109 7.67 -4.89 -6.31
CA LYS A 109 7.78 -5.18 -7.76
C LYS A 109 6.70 -4.44 -8.57
N ALA A 110 5.46 -4.46 -8.11
CA ALA A 110 4.36 -3.74 -8.75
C ALA A 110 4.55 -2.21 -8.67
N ASN A 111 5.03 -1.69 -7.54
CA ASN A 111 5.30 -0.27 -7.38
C ASN A 111 6.44 0.21 -8.29
N ALA A 112 7.55 -0.54 -8.36
CA ALA A 112 8.63 -0.25 -9.29
C ALA A 112 8.14 -0.20 -10.76
N ALA A 113 7.27 -1.15 -11.15
CA ALA A 113 6.67 -1.16 -12.47
C ALA A 113 5.73 0.03 -12.71
N LEU A 114 4.96 0.45 -11.70
CA LEU A 114 4.07 1.62 -11.76
C LEU A 114 4.85 2.94 -11.90
N GLU A 115 6.05 2.98 -11.34
CA GLU A 115 7.04 4.04 -11.50
C GLU A 115 7.89 3.89 -12.78
N GLY A 116 7.60 2.92 -13.64
CA GLY A 116 8.26 2.73 -14.93
C GLY A 116 9.70 2.18 -14.85
N ARG A 117 10.09 1.56 -13.73
CA ARG A 117 11.44 1.00 -13.51
C ARG A 117 11.45 -0.52 -13.60
N GLU A 118 12.60 -1.08 -14.01
CA GLU A 118 12.86 -2.52 -14.04
C GLU A 118 13.63 -3.03 -12.80
N GLU A 119 13.87 -2.17 -11.81
CA GLU A 119 14.59 -2.52 -10.59
C GLU A 119 13.85 -1.99 -9.36
N ILE A 120 13.73 -2.85 -8.35
CA ILE A 120 13.13 -2.49 -7.05
C ILE A 120 14.14 -1.66 -6.24
N THR A 121 13.65 -0.57 -5.67
CA THR A 121 14.40 0.30 -4.77
C THR A 121 13.90 0.14 -3.33
N PHE A 122 14.69 0.61 -2.35
CA PHE A 122 14.22 0.65 -0.96
C PHE A 122 12.99 1.53 -0.76
N LYS A 123 12.80 2.55 -1.59
CA LYS A 123 11.60 3.38 -1.57
C LYS A 123 10.35 2.57 -1.93
N ASP A 124 10.45 1.60 -2.85
CA ASP A 124 9.32 0.73 -3.20
C ASP A 124 8.91 -0.16 -2.01
N ILE A 125 9.90 -0.72 -1.31
CA ILE A 125 9.66 -1.52 -0.10
C ILE A 125 9.07 -0.64 0.99
N SER A 126 9.67 0.51 1.28
CA SER A 126 9.21 1.48 2.28
C SER A 126 7.77 1.95 2.03
N THR A 127 7.42 2.20 0.76
CA THR A 127 6.08 2.67 0.35
C THR A 127 5.03 1.58 0.50
N THR A 128 5.37 0.33 0.18
CA THR A 128 4.38 -0.74 0.06
C THR A 128 4.27 -1.63 1.30
N ALA A 129 5.36 -1.85 2.03
CA ALA A 129 5.38 -2.69 3.23
C ALA A 129 4.32 -2.32 4.30
N PRO A 130 3.97 -1.04 4.55
CA PRO A 130 2.91 -0.71 5.50
C PRO A 130 1.56 -1.36 5.16
N LEU A 131 1.26 -1.53 3.87
CA LEU A 131 0.04 -2.19 3.41
C LEU A 131 0.04 -3.70 3.69
N ILE A 132 1.21 -4.31 3.89
CA ILE A 132 1.36 -5.74 4.17
C ILE A 132 1.48 -5.99 5.68
N LEU A 133 2.20 -5.12 6.39
CA LEU A 133 2.65 -5.39 7.76
C LEU A 133 1.63 -4.97 8.81
N ARG A 134 0.91 -3.86 8.64
CA ARG A 134 0.05 -3.28 9.69
C ARG A 134 -0.95 -4.29 10.27
N HIS A 135 -1.57 -5.11 9.44
CA HIS A 135 -2.54 -6.12 9.87
C HIS A 135 -1.94 -7.47 10.27
N ARG A 136 -0.62 -7.63 10.14
CA ARG A 136 0.12 -8.86 10.48
C ARG A 136 0.92 -8.74 11.77
N ILE A 137 1.23 -7.52 12.20
CA ILE A 137 1.92 -7.28 13.47
C ILE A 137 0.95 -7.62 14.61
N LYS A 138 1.39 -8.52 15.49
CA LYS A 138 0.61 -8.89 16.68
C LYS A 138 0.76 -7.79 17.73
N SER A 139 -0.35 -7.23 18.18
CA SER A 139 -0.42 -6.45 19.42
C SER A 139 -0.26 -7.39 20.61
N GLY A 140 0.70 -7.13 21.49
CA GLY A 140 0.77 -7.80 22.79
C GLY A 140 -0.42 -7.38 23.68
N PRO A 141 -0.71 -8.12 24.77
CA PRO A 141 -1.83 -7.80 25.67
C PRO A 141 -1.75 -6.42 26.34
N PHE A 142 -0.60 -5.74 26.25
CA PHE A 142 -0.37 -4.40 26.82
C PHE A 142 0.28 -3.43 25.83
N GLU A 143 0.39 -3.80 24.55
CA GLU A 143 1.01 -2.96 23.51
C GLU A 143 0.02 -2.76 22.37
N GLU A 144 -0.36 -1.52 22.09
CA GLU A 144 -0.88 -1.18 20.77
C GLU A 144 0.24 -1.43 19.76
N ALA A 145 0.10 -2.44 18.89
CA ALA A 145 1.01 -2.60 17.76
C ALA A 145 0.87 -1.40 16.82
N SER A 146 1.64 -0.35 17.08
CA SER A 146 1.72 0.80 16.19
C SER A 146 2.87 0.58 15.23
N PHE A 147 2.54 0.21 13.99
CA PHE A 147 3.50 0.28 12.90
C PHE A 147 3.96 1.74 12.74
N ARG A 148 5.26 2.01 12.84
CA ARG A 148 5.84 3.34 12.61
C ARG A 148 6.66 3.35 11.33
N GLN A 149 6.33 4.25 10.41
CA GLN A 149 7.07 4.40 9.16
C GLN A 149 8.57 4.66 9.39
N SER A 150 8.90 5.51 10.36
CA SER A 150 10.28 5.82 10.72
C SER A 150 11.08 4.60 11.16
N GLU A 151 10.44 3.65 11.81
CA GLU A 151 11.08 2.40 12.26
C GLU A 151 11.41 1.52 11.05
N LEU A 152 10.45 1.33 10.14
CA LEU A 152 10.68 0.62 8.88
C LEU A 152 11.84 1.25 8.09
N ASP A 153 11.84 2.58 7.96
CA ASP A 153 12.89 3.29 7.24
C ASP A 153 14.26 3.17 7.93
N ASN A 154 14.30 3.04 9.26
CA ASN A 154 15.53 2.79 10.00
C ASN A 154 16.04 1.36 9.79
N VAL A 155 15.15 0.36 9.80
CA VAL A 155 15.50 -1.03 9.46
C VAL A 155 16.06 -1.09 8.04
N LEU A 156 15.43 -0.42 7.08
CA LEU A 156 15.92 -0.40 5.69
C LEU A 156 17.25 0.36 5.54
N ARG A 157 17.53 1.37 6.37
CA ARG A 157 18.78 2.14 6.36
C ARG A 157 19.95 1.45 7.07
N GLY A 158 19.69 0.68 8.13
CA GLY A 158 20.72 0.05 8.95
C GLY A 158 21.55 -1.03 8.24
N TYR A 159 21.20 -1.36 6.99
CA TYR A 159 21.83 -2.41 6.19
C TYR A 159 22.14 -1.96 4.75
N ILE A 160 22.28 -0.64 4.54
CA ILE A 160 22.79 -0.03 3.29
C ILE A 160 24.31 0.02 3.31
#